data_AF-A0A2D5XWN4-F1
#
_entry.id   AF-A0A2D5XWN4-F1
#
_cell.length_a   1.000
_cell.length_b   1.000
_cell.length_c   1.000
_cell.angle_alpha   90.00
_cell.angle_beta   90.00
_cell.angle_gamma   90.00
#
_symmetry.space_group_name_H-M   'P 1'
#
loop_
_entity.id
_entity.type
_entity.pdbx_description
1 polymer ?
#
loop_
_entity_poly.entity_id
_entity_poly.type
_entity_poly.pdbx_seq_one_letter_code
_entity_poly.pdbx_strand_id
1 'polypeptide(L)'
;TLSGGAQTFRTDRTGTLSYFIGHNPDFPQDTGFGLKSWRDVSSDTASFFIEDDFALWMGWVRFTDRHGDTVKVDKSFGYRRAADGSLKLVLHHSSLPYSA
;
A
#
# COMPACT_ATOMS: atom_id res chain seq x y z
N THR A 1 -4.06 -5.34 -7.18
CA THR A 1 -2.85 -4.52 -7.02
C THR A 1 -2.60 -3.75 -8.31
N LEU A 2 -1.82 -2.67 -8.29
CA LEU A 2 -1.38 -1.97 -9.52
C LEU A 2 0.00 -2.46 -10.01
N SER A 3 0.64 -3.38 -9.29
CA SER A 3 1.82 -4.13 -9.75
C SER A 3 1.41 -5.50 -10.32
N GLY A 4 2.21 -6.10 -11.19
CA GLY A 4 1.89 -7.40 -11.78
C GLY A 4 3.06 -8.05 -12.53
N GLY A 5 2.88 -9.31 -12.94
CA GLY A 5 3.87 -10.08 -13.69
C GLY A 5 5.15 -10.36 -12.90
N ALA A 6 6.30 -10.42 -13.60
CA ALA A 6 7.61 -10.65 -12.99
C ALA A 6 7.99 -9.59 -11.94
N GLN A 7 7.44 -8.39 -12.07
CA GLN A 7 7.58 -7.29 -11.13
C GLN A 7 6.27 -7.15 -10.35
N THR A 8 5.84 -8.18 -9.63
CA THR A 8 4.69 -8.07 -8.71
C THR A 8 5.14 -7.56 -7.34
N PHE A 9 6.29 -8.04 -6.85
CA PHE A 9 6.83 -7.70 -5.54
C PHE A 9 7.91 -6.62 -5.62
N ARG A 10 8.02 -5.78 -4.58
CA ARG A 10 9.05 -4.75 -4.43
C ARG A 10 9.82 -5.05 -3.15
N THR A 11 10.96 -5.70 -3.28
CA THR A 11 11.74 -6.21 -2.14
C THR A 11 12.80 -5.24 -1.64
N ASP A 12 12.95 -4.10 -2.31
CA ASP A 12 13.92 -3.07 -1.96
C ASP A 12 13.30 -1.66 -1.96
N ARG A 13 14.10 -0.68 -1.54
CA ARG A 13 13.71 0.72 -1.47
C ARG A 13 13.39 1.30 -2.86
N THR A 14 14.12 0.91 -3.89
CA THR A 14 13.99 1.45 -5.25
C THR A 14 12.65 1.07 -5.86
N GLY A 15 12.28 -0.21 -5.80
CA GLY A 15 10.99 -0.70 -6.25
C GLY A 15 9.83 -0.16 -5.41
N THR A 16 10.03 -0.02 -4.09
CA THR A 16 9.00 0.56 -3.20
C THR A 16 8.72 2.01 -3.58
N LEU A 17 9.76 2.83 -3.77
CA LEU A 17 9.61 4.22 -4.21
C LEU A 17 8.92 4.29 -5.57
N SER A 18 9.38 3.48 -6.53
CA SER A 18 8.77 3.42 -7.86
C SER A 18 7.25 3.20 -7.80
N TYR A 19 6.78 2.23 -7.01
CA TYR A 19 5.35 1.96 -6.89
C TYR A 19 4.53 3.19 -6.46
N PHE A 20 5.05 3.98 -5.52
CA PHE A 20 4.33 5.12 -4.96
C PHE A 20 4.52 6.42 -5.75
N ILE A 21 5.70 6.69 -6.27
CA ILE A 21 6.02 7.98 -6.92
C ILE A 21 6.39 7.86 -8.39
N GLY A 22 6.37 6.65 -8.97
CA GLY A 22 6.60 6.41 -10.39
C GLY A 22 8.00 6.83 -10.87
N HIS A 23 8.08 7.15 -12.16
CA HIS A 23 9.24 7.76 -12.82
C HIS A 23 10.56 6.96 -12.72
N ASN A 24 10.47 5.63 -12.62
CA ASN A 24 11.63 4.75 -12.61
C ASN A 24 11.65 3.89 -13.90
N PRO A 25 12.70 3.98 -14.74
CA PRO A 25 12.80 3.20 -15.98
C PRO A 25 12.87 1.69 -15.73
N ASP A 26 13.31 1.24 -14.55
CA ASP A 26 13.34 -0.17 -14.18
C ASP A 26 11.94 -0.73 -13.92
N PHE A 27 10.95 0.13 -13.67
CA PHE A 27 9.56 -0.24 -13.37
C PHE A 27 8.59 0.60 -14.22
N PRO A 28 8.60 0.45 -15.56
CA PRO A 28 7.91 1.35 -16.48
C PRO A 28 6.37 1.34 -16.36
N GLN A 29 5.80 0.35 -15.68
CA GLN A 29 4.36 0.24 -15.42
C GLN A 29 3.90 1.01 -14.17
N ASP A 30 4.84 1.42 -13.31
CA ASP A 30 4.51 2.13 -12.08
C ASP A 30 4.21 3.61 -12.40
N THR A 31 2.92 3.97 -12.46
CA THR A 31 2.50 5.37 -12.69
C THR A 31 2.51 6.23 -11.42
N GLY A 32 2.98 5.69 -10.30
CA GLY A 32 2.98 6.34 -8.98
C GLY A 32 1.60 6.38 -8.32
N PHE A 33 1.33 5.45 -7.41
CA PHE A 33 0.06 5.42 -6.66
C PHE A 33 -0.19 6.70 -5.83
N GLY A 34 0.87 7.29 -5.26
CA GLY A 34 0.82 8.52 -4.50
C GLY A 34 0.61 9.77 -5.36
N LEU A 35 0.83 9.70 -6.68
CA LEU A 35 0.65 10.83 -7.60
C LEU A 35 -0.80 11.02 -8.06
N LYS A 36 -1.72 10.14 -7.66
CA LYS A 36 -3.14 10.17 -8.04
C LYS A 36 -3.96 11.30 -7.38
N SER A 37 -3.31 12.27 -6.71
CA SER A 37 -3.96 13.49 -6.16
C SER A 37 -5.14 13.20 -5.23
N TRP A 38 -4.97 12.21 -4.34
CA TRP A 38 -5.98 11.84 -3.34
C TRP A 38 -6.34 13.04 -2.44
N ARG A 39 -7.64 13.28 -2.28
CA ARG A 39 -8.22 14.33 -1.44
C ARG A 39 -8.76 13.81 -0.13
N ASP A 40 -9.24 12.58 -0.12
CA ASP A 40 -9.70 11.90 1.07
C ASP A 40 -9.20 10.47 1.09
N VAL A 41 -8.81 10.00 2.27
CA VAL A 41 -8.38 8.63 2.52
C VAL A 41 -8.99 8.17 3.83
N SER A 42 -9.86 7.17 3.75
CA SER A 42 -10.50 6.56 4.93
C SER A 42 -10.22 5.07 4.96
N SER A 43 -10.16 4.51 6.17
CA SER A 43 -9.95 3.08 6.38
C SER A 43 -11.04 2.49 7.26
N ASP A 44 -11.36 1.23 6.99
CA ASP A 44 -12.33 0.44 7.74
C ASP A 44 -11.63 -0.85 8.17
N THR A 45 -11.35 -0.95 9.46
CA THR A 45 -10.53 -2.03 10.04
C THR A 45 -11.36 -3.30 10.12
N ALA A 46 -10.91 -4.36 9.45
CA ALA A 46 -11.53 -5.67 9.57
C ALA A 46 -10.99 -6.42 10.79
N SER A 47 -9.67 -6.40 11.00
CA SER A 47 -9.03 -7.01 12.17
C SER A 47 -7.59 -6.52 12.31
N PHE A 48 -7.02 -6.75 13.49
CA PHE A 48 -5.61 -6.57 13.76
C PHE A 48 -5.13 -7.63 14.75
N PHE A 49 -3.83 -7.88 14.72
CA PHE A 49 -3.13 -8.77 15.64
C PHE A 49 -1.87 -8.07 16.11
N ILE A 50 -1.55 -8.17 17.40
CA ILE A 50 -0.35 -7.58 18.00
C ILE A 50 0.29 -8.63 18.89
N GLU A 51 1.58 -8.85 18.70
CA GLU A 51 2.42 -9.71 19.52
C GLU A 51 3.78 -9.04 19.68
N ASP A 52 4.17 -8.73 20.92
CA ASP A 52 5.43 -8.07 21.30
C ASP A 52 5.77 -6.77 20.53
N ASP A 53 6.69 -6.87 19.56
CA ASP A 53 7.17 -5.80 18.70
C ASP A 53 6.57 -5.85 17.29
N PHE A 54 5.63 -6.76 17.04
CA PHE A 54 5.03 -7.00 15.73
C PHE A 54 3.52 -6.75 15.74
N ALA A 55 3.02 -6.15 14.65
CA ALA A 55 1.59 -5.94 14.46
C ALA A 55 1.19 -6.24 13.01
N LEU A 56 0.04 -6.90 12.84
CA LEU A 56 -0.64 -7.07 11.58
C LEU A 56 -1.95 -6.31 11.61
N TRP A 57 -2.28 -5.66 10.50
CA TRP A 57 -3.56 -5.00 10.30
C TRP A 57 -4.10 -5.40 8.94
N MET A 58 -5.42 -5.61 8.86
CA MET A 58 -6.11 -5.76 7.59
C MET A 58 -7.45 -5.03 7.59
N GLY A 59 -7.83 -4.54 6.41
CA GLY A 59 -9.07 -3.79 6.26
C GLY A 59 -9.25 -3.24 4.86
N TRP A 60 -10.32 -2.47 4.70
CA TRP A 60 -10.59 -1.72 3.49
C TRP A 60 -9.99 -0.33 3.60
N VAL A 61 -9.46 0.18 2.49
CA VAL A 61 -9.09 1.59 2.36
C VAL A 61 -9.78 2.18 1.14
N ARG A 62 -10.41 3.34 1.33
CA ARG A 62 -11.05 4.13 0.27
C ARG A 62 -10.19 5.35 0.00
N PHE A 63 -9.94 5.61 -1.27
CA PHE A 63 -9.19 6.74 -1.77
C PHE A 63 -10.09 7.54 -2.70
N THR A 64 -10.32 8.81 -2.38
CA THR A 64 -11.10 9.71 -3.22
C THR A 64 -10.16 10.71 -3.87
N ASP A 65 -10.21 10.85 -5.19
CA ASP A 65 -9.32 11.74 -5.93
C ASP A 65 -9.86 13.18 -6.02
N ARG A 66 -9.15 14.05 -6.76
CA ARG A 66 -9.53 15.46 -6.98
C ARG A 66 -10.81 15.65 -7.82
N HIS A 67 -11.25 14.63 -8.54
CA HIS A 67 -12.45 14.64 -9.36
C HIS A 67 -13.66 14.08 -8.57
N GLY A 68 -13.42 13.53 -7.38
CA GLY A 68 -14.44 12.89 -6.54
C GLY A 68 -14.57 11.39 -6.79
N ASP A 69 -13.75 10.82 -7.67
CA ASP A 69 -13.76 9.40 -7.98
C ASP A 69 -13.16 8.61 -6.82
N THR A 70 -13.86 7.56 -6.40
CA THR A 70 -13.45 6.73 -5.26
C THR A 70 -12.95 5.36 -5.72
N VAL A 71 -11.74 4.99 -5.27
CA VAL A 71 -11.19 3.64 -5.40
C VAL A 71 -11.19 2.97 -4.03
N LYS A 72 -11.76 1.76 -3.95
CA LYS A 72 -11.72 0.90 -2.76
C LYS A 72 -10.74 -0.24 -2.97
N VAL A 73 -9.85 -0.48 -2.01
CA VAL A 73 -8.87 -1.58 -2.02
C VAL A 73 -8.89 -2.31 -0.68
N ASP A 74 -8.70 -3.63 -0.70
CA ASP A 74 -8.29 -4.34 0.52
C ASP A 74 -6.79 -4.12 0.73
N LYS A 75 -6.39 -4.05 1.99
CA LYS A 75 -5.00 -3.91 2.39
C LYS A 75 -4.65 -4.81 3.56
N SER A 76 -3.42 -5.28 3.55
CA SER A 76 -2.75 -5.87 4.70
C SER A 76 -1.46 -5.11 4.95
N PHE A 77 -1.25 -4.70 6.19
CA PHE A 77 -0.03 -4.07 6.65
C PHE A 77 0.59 -4.90 7.77
N GLY A 78 1.90 -5.08 7.71
CA GLY A 78 2.69 -5.59 8.83
C GLY A 78 3.63 -4.51 9.32
N TYR A 79 3.71 -4.35 10.63
CA TYR A 79 4.54 -3.37 11.30
C TYR A 79 5.48 -4.05 12.28
N ARG A 80 6.68 -3.50 12.43
CA ARG A 80 7.61 -3.83 13.49
C ARG A 80 8.03 -2.58 14.25
N ARG A 81 8.03 -2.64 15.58
CA ARG A 81 8.59 -1.58 16.44
C ARG A 81 10.11 -1.71 16.42
N ALA A 82 10.78 -0.67 15.93
CA ALA A 82 12.23 -0.56 15.96
C ALA A 82 12.75 -0.29 17.38
N ALA A 83 14.07 -0.44 17.58
CA ALA A 83 14.71 -0.22 18.87
C ALA A 83 14.55 1.23 19.39
N ASP A 84 14.37 2.20 18.50
CA ASP A 84 14.09 3.61 18.82
C ASP A 84 12.60 3.86 19.19
N GLY A 85 11.79 2.80 19.25
CA GLY A 85 10.35 2.86 19.54
C GLY A 85 9.47 3.20 18.34
N SER A 86 10.05 3.52 17.17
CA SER A 86 9.27 3.87 15.99
C SER A 86 8.66 2.64 15.31
N LEU A 87 7.42 2.76 14.82
CA LEU A 87 6.80 1.71 14.01
C LEU A 87 7.30 1.80 12.57
N LYS A 88 7.81 0.69 12.04
CA LYS A 88 8.24 0.54 10.65
C LYS A 88 7.30 -0.41 9.93
N LEU A 89 6.87 -0.02 8.72
CA LEU A 89 6.13 -0.91 7.85
C LEU A 89 7.10 -1.96 7.27
N VAL A 90 6.82 -3.23 7.51
CA VAL A 90 7.64 -4.38 7.06
C VAL A 90 6.90 -5.29 6.09
N LEU A 91 5.59 -5.14 5.96
CA LEU A 91 4.76 -5.80 4.95
C LEU A 91 3.70 -4.83 4.45
N HIS A 92 3.51 -4.78 3.13
CA HIS A 92 2.43 -4.05 2.50
C HIS A 92 1.85 -4.88 1.35
N HIS A 93 0.58 -5.24 1.47
CA HIS A 93 -0.19 -5.81 0.37
C HIS A 93 -1.43 -4.96 0.12
N SER A 94 -1.79 -4.79 -1.15
CA SER A 94 -3.00 -4.07 -1.54
C SER A 94 -3.58 -4.63 -2.81
N SER A 95 -4.88 -4.94 -2.79
CA SER A 95 -5.56 -5.52 -3.93
C SER A 95 -6.79 -4.69 -4.33
N LEU A 96 -7.12 -4.74 -5.62
CA LEU A 96 -8.39 -4.21 -6.11
C LEU A 96 -9.39 -5.35 -5.99
N PRO A 97 -10.63 -5.10 -5.54
CA PRO A 97 -11.65 -6.13 -5.53
C PRO A 97 -11.77 -6.78 -6.91
N TYR A 98 -11.91 -8.10 -6.92
CA TYR A 98 -12.14 -8.82 -8.16
C TYR A 98 -13.49 -8.40 -8.76
N SER A 99 -13.51 -8.15 -10.08
CA SER A 99 -14.72 -8.05 -10.88
C SER A 99 -14.76 -9.27 -11.79
N ALA A 100 -15.79 -10.10 -11.62
CA ALA A 100 -16.05 -11.27 -12.46
C ALA A 100 -16.49 -10.86 -13.87
#